data_AF-A0A2G8LJB8-F1
#
_entry.id   AF-A0A2G8LJB8-F1
#
_cell.length_a   1.000
_cell.length_b   1.000
_cell.length_c   1.000
_cell.angle_alpha   90.00
_cell.angle_beta   90.00
_cell.angle_gamma   90.00
#
_symmetry.space_group_name_H-M   'P 1'
#
loop_
_entity.id
_entity.type
_entity.pdbx_description
1 polymer ?
#
loop_
_entity_poly.entity_id
_entity_poly.type
_entity_poly.pdbx_seq_one_letter_code
_entity_poly.pdbx_strand_id
1 'polypeptide(L)'
;MICEHPYLAENSKFVFVPGPQDPGPASILPRPPIPACITDYITQRVPSAVFTTNPCRIQYCSQEIVVFREDIIMKMCRNSIKFPDSRTEIPKNFMNQSFVKPISVHYHYMYLLFIGLMITP
;
A
#
# COMPACT_ATOMS: atom_id res chain seq x y z
N MET A 1 -3.74 23.90 3.10
CA MET A 1 -2.49 23.34 2.57
C MET A 1 -2.59 22.98 1.08
N ILE A 2 -3.31 21.95 0.61
CA ILE A 2 -3.40 21.70 -0.86
C ILE A 2 -4.12 22.85 -1.59
N CYS A 3 -5.26 23.31 -1.06
CA CYS A 3 -6.02 24.42 -1.65
C CYS A 3 -5.29 25.78 -1.59
N GLU A 4 -4.22 25.91 -0.81
CA GLU A 4 -3.37 27.13 -0.79
C GLU A 4 -2.46 27.21 -2.02
N HIS A 5 -2.32 26.09 -2.76
CA HIS A 5 -1.52 25.99 -3.98
C HIS A 5 -2.41 25.60 -5.17
N PRO A 6 -3.18 26.55 -5.74
CA PRO A 6 -4.19 26.26 -6.76
C PRO A 6 -3.59 25.58 -8.00
N TYR A 7 -2.38 25.99 -8.41
CA TYR A 7 -1.67 25.36 -9.52
C TYR A 7 -1.46 23.84 -9.31
N LEU A 8 -1.08 23.42 -8.10
CA LEU A 8 -0.91 22.00 -7.78
C LEU A 8 -2.25 21.28 -7.68
N ALA A 9 -3.25 21.93 -7.08
CA ALA A 9 -4.59 21.35 -6.92
C ALA A 9 -5.24 21.03 -8.28
N GLU A 10 -5.04 21.89 -9.28
CA GLU A 10 -5.62 21.74 -10.62
C GLU A 10 -4.82 20.81 -11.54
N ASN A 11 -3.48 20.83 -11.45
CA ASN A 11 -2.62 20.12 -12.40
C ASN A 11 -2.05 18.79 -11.88
N SER A 12 -2.31 18.42 -10.62
CA SER A 12 -1.79 17.18 -10.02
C SER A 12 -2.89 16.20 -9.65
N LYS A 13 -2.56 14.91 -9.72
CA LYS A 13 -3.36 13.80 -9.16
C LYS A 13 -2.77 13.43 -7.80
N PHE A 14 -3.61 13.31 -6.78
CA PHE A 14 -3.16 12.94 -5.43
C PHE A 14 -3.61 11.52 -5.11
N VAL A 15 -2.68 10.58 -4.97
CA VAL A 15 -3.00 9.18 -4.66
C VAL A 15 -2.68 8.91 -3.19
N PHE A 16 -3.70 8.56 -2.41
CA PHE A 16 -3.59 8.26 -0.99
C PHE A 16 -3.61 6.75 -0.75
N VAL A 17 -2.47 6.19 -0.36
CA VAL A 17 -2.29 4.75 -0.06
C VAL A 17 -2.31 4.54 1.46
N PRO A 18 -3.24 3.70 1.99
CA PRO A 18 -3.43 3.53 3.42
C PRO A 18 -2.26 2.81 4.09
N GLY A 19 -1.76 3.40 5.17
CA GLY A 19 -0.72 2.88 6.05
C GLY A 19 -1.25 1.90 7.12
N PRO A 20 -0.36 1.25 7.87
CA PRO A 20 -0.73 0.31 8.94
C PRO A 20 -1.23 0.99 10.21
N GLN A 21 -1.19 2.33 10.27
CA GLN A 21 -1.67 3.14 11.38
C GLN A 21 -2.93 3.95 10.99
N ASP A 22 -3.42 3.79 9.75
CA ASP A 22 -4.57 4.51 9.27
C ASP A 22 -5.89 3.82 9.68
N PRO A 23 -7.01 4.57 9.77
CA PRO A 23 -8.31 4.01 10.13
C PRO A 23 -8.76 2.89 9.18
N GLY A 24 -9.19 1.76 9.75
CA GLY A 24 -9.64 0.58 9.02
C GLY A 24 -8.97 -0.71 9.53
N PRO A 25 -9.16 -1.84 8.83
CA PRO A 25 -8.50 -3.10 9.16
C PRO A 25 -7.01 -3.02 8.80
N ALA A 26 -6.22 -2.39 9.68
CA ALA A 26 -4.87 -1.92 9.35
C ALA A 26 -3.80 -3.04 9.30
N SER A 27 -4.04 -4.16 9.98
CA SER A 27 -3.14 -5.32 9.98
C SER A 27 -3.24 -6.13 8.69
N ILE A 28 -4.42 -6.21 8.07
CA ILE A 28 -4.70 -7.22 7.04
C ILE A 28 -4.49 -6.65 5.63
N LEU A 29 -3.92 -7.46 4.72
CA LEU A 29 -3.88 -7.14 3.29
C LEU A 29 -4.87 -7.97 2.47
N PRO A 30 -5.35 -7.44 1.33
CA PRO A 30 -5.20 -6.05 0.88
C PRO A 30 -5.96 -5.09 1.82
N ARG A 31 -5.32 -3.97 2.19
CA ARG A 31 -5.96 -2.95 3.04
C ARG A 31 -6.95 -2.17 2.16
N PRO A 32 -8.22 -2.03 2.58
CA PRO A 32 -9.17 -1.22 1.86
C PRO A 32 -8.78 0.27 1.92
N PRO A 33 -9.33 1.09 1.01
CA PRO A 33 -9.17 2.54 1.10
C PRO A 33 -9.71 3.09 2.42
N ILE A 34 -9.23 4.28 2.79
CA ILE A 34 -9.74 4.99 3.96
C ILE A 34 -11.24 5.27 3.75
N PRO A 35 -12.10 5.05 4.76
CA PRO A 35 -13.54 5.23 4.63
C PRO A 35 -13.95 6.64 4.16
N ALA A 36 -15.00 6.69 3.33
CA ALA A 36 -15.58 7.91 2.77
C ALA A 36 -15.90 8.97 3.85
N CYS A 37 -16.41 8.54 5.02
CA CYS A 37 -16.74 9.44 6.12
C CYS A 37 -15.55 10.32 6.60
N ILE A 38 -14.31 9.89 6.35
CA ILE A 38 -13.10 10.66 6.66
C ILE A 38 -12.61 11.43 5.43
N THR A 39 -12.72 10.83 4.24
CA THR A 39 -12.13 11.35 3.01
C THR A 39 -13.01 12.33 2.25
N ASP A 40 -14.32 12.32 2.47
CA ASP A 40 -15.29 13.11 1.69
C ASP A 40 -14.99 14.61 1.73
N TYR A 41 -14.60 15.12 2.90
CA TYR A 41 -14.21 16.52 3.05
C TYR A 41 -13.01 16.90 2.17
N ILE A 42 -12.06 15.98 2.01
CA ILE A 42 -10.88 16.17 1.16
C ILE A 42 -11.28 16.08 -0.30
N THR A 43 -12.05 15.05 -0.69
CA THR A 43 -12.49 14.84 -2.07
C THR A 43 -13.34 16.00 -2.59
N GLN A 44 -14.16 16.62 -1.74
CA GLN A 44 -14.93 17.82 -2.09
C GLN A 44 -14.05 19.03 -2.42
N ARG A 45 -12.90 19.16 -1.76
CA ARG A 45 -11.96 20.29 -1.96
C ARG A 45 -10.87 20.01 -2.98
N VAL A 46 -10.56 18.74 -3.19
CA VAL A 46 -9.52 18.25 -4.10
C VAL A 46 -10.12 17.10 -4.91
N PRO A 47 -10.84 17.38 -6.00
CA PRO A 47 -11.48 16.35 -6.82
C PRO A 47 -10.50 15.38 -7.49
N SER A 48 -9.22 15.77 -7.58
CA SER A 48 -8.13 14.94 -8.11
C SER A 48 -7.55 13.95 -7.10
N ALA A 49 -8.06 13.93 -5.87
CA ALA A 49 -7.68 12.97 -4.82
C ALA A 49 -8.30 11.59 -5.06
N VAL A 50 -7.47 10.55 -5.03
CA VAL A 50 -7.84 9.14 -5.19
C VAL A 50 -7.37 8.38 -3.97
N PHE A 51 -8.31 7.84 -3.20
CA PHE A 51 -8.04 6.96 -2.08
C PHE A 51 -8.06 5.51 -2.56
N THR A 52 -6.94 4.81 -2.45
CA THR A 52 -6.73 3.49 -3.04
C THR A 52 -6.47 2.42 -1.97
N THR A 53 -6.32 1.17 -2.39
CA THR A 53 -5.94 0.06 -1.50
C THR A 53 -4.46 0.09 -1.20
N ASN A 54 -4.02 -0.74 -0.26
CA ASN A 54 -2.60 -1.05 -0.11
C ASN A 54 -2.42 -2.57 -0.11
N PRO A 55 -1.57 -3.14 -0.99
CA PRO A 55 -0.85 -2.48 -2.09
C PRO A 55 -1.81 -1.91 -3.16
N CYS A 56 -1.29 -1.01 -4.00
CA CYS A 56 -1.95 -0.58 -5.23
C CYS A 56 -0.97 -0.59 -6.41
N ARG A 57 -1.53 -0.58 -7.63
CA ARG A 57 -0.78 -0.52 -8.89
C ARG A 57 -1.20 0.72 -9.64
N ILE A 58 -0.22 1.49 -10.10
CA ILE A 58 -0.40 2.70 -10.89
C ILE A 58 0.22 2.44 -12.25
N GLN A 59 -0.59 2.44 -13.30
CA GLN A 59 -0.12 2.34 -14.66
C GLN A 59 0.13 3.76 -15.21
N TYR A 60 1.37 4.02 -15.63
CA TYR A 60 1.76 5.26 -16.27
C TYR A 60 2.36 4.95 -17.64
N CYS A 61 1.58 5.18 -18.69
CA CYS A 61 1.90 4.79 -20.06
C CYS A 61 2.21 3.28 -20.15
N SER A 62 3.46 2.92 -20.45
CA SER A 62 3.96 1.54 -20.53
C SER A 62 4.56 1.02 -19.22
N GLN A 63 4.62 1.84 -18.18
CA GLN A 63 5.24 1.48 -16.89
C GLN A 63 4.19 1.11 -15.86
N GLU A 64 4.43 0.05 -15.11
CA GLU A 64 3.63 -0.33 -13.95
C GLU A 64 4.41 0.01 -12.68
N ILE A 65 3.81 0.83 -11.82
CA ILE A 65 4.38 1.25 -10.53
C ILE A 65 3.54 0.61 -9.43
N VAL A 66 4.13 -0.33 -8.68
CA VAL A 66 3.49 -0.95 -7.51
C VAL A 66 3.86 -0.14 -6.27
N VAL A 67 2.86 0.42 -5.59
CA VAL A 67 3.06 1.13 -4.32
C VAL A 67 2.61 0.23 -3.19
N PHE A 68 3.51 -0.02 -2.24
CA PHE A 68 3.24 -0.81 -1.06
C PHE A 68 3.76 -0.11 0.19
N ARG A 69 2.84 0.29 1.09
CA ARG A 69 3.16 1.07 2.30
C ARG A 69 3.19 0.17 3.54
N GLU A 70 4.39 -0.20 3.98
CA GLU A 70 4.61 -1.10 5.12
C GLU A 70 6.03 -0.93 5.67
N ASP A 71 6.23 -1.21 6.96
CA ASP A 71 7.55 -1.26 7.60
C ASP A 71 8.28 -2.57 7.25
N ILE A 72 8.51 -2.81 5.96
CA ILE A 72 9.03 -4.08 5.42
C ILE A 72 10.37 -4.44 6.05
N ILE A 73 11.26 -3.46 6.21
CA ILE A 73 12.59 -3.66 6.81
C ILE A 73 12.47 -4.25 8.21
N MET A 74 11.65 -3.63 9.07
CA MET A 74 11.47 -4.09 10.45
C MET A 74 10.82 -5.48 10.48
N LYS A 75 9.80 -5.71 9.64
CA LYS A 75 9.11 -7.01 9.59
C LYS A 75 10.02 -8.12 9.05
N MET A 76 10.88 -7.83 8.07
CA MET A 76 11.86 -8.79 7.55
C MET A 76 12.91 -9.10 8.59
N CYS A 77 13.58 -8.10 9.17
CA CYS A 77 14.61 -8.31 10.18
C CYS A 77 14.12 -9.14 11.37
N ARG A 78 12.85 -8.96 11.79
CA ARG A 78 12.25 -9.76 12.87
C ARG A 78 12.06 -11.24 12.50
N ASN A 79 11.89 -11.55 11.23
CA ASN A 79 11.63 -12.91 10.73
C ASN A 79 12.85 -13.53 10.00
N SER A 80 13.96 -12.80 9.88
CA SER A 80 15.18 -13.31 9.25
C SER A 80 15.90 -14.29 10.18
N ILE A 81 16.27 -15.45 9.64
CA ILE A 81 17.09 -16.45 10.36
C ILE A 81 18.49 -15.89 10.65
N LYS A 82 19.04 -15.14 9.70
CA LYS A 82 20.29 -14.39 9.85
C LYS A 82 19.98 -12.90 9.71
N PHE A 83 20.44 -12.09 10.67
CA PHE A 83 20.35 -10.65 10.53
C PHE A 83 21.16 -10.20 9.30
N PRO A 84 20.59 -9.33 8.45
CA PRO A 84 21.32 -8.80 7.31
C PRO A 84 22.51 -7.97 7.83
N ASP A 85 23.69 -8.18 7.25
CA ASP A 85 24.91 -7.49 7.66
C ASP A 85 24.86 -6.02 7.21
N SER A 86 24.04 -5.71 6.20
CA SER A 86 23.82 -4.37 5.68
C SER A 86 22.36 -4.10 5.31
N ARG A 87 21.92 -2.83 5.44
CA ARG A 87 20.55 -2.42 5.05
C ARG A 87 20.26 -2.58 3.55
N THR A 88 21.29 -2.72 2.71
CA THR A 88 21.16 -2.88 1.25
C THR A 88 20.85 -4.31 0.82
N GLU A 89 21.03 -5.30 1.70
CA GLU A 89 20.64 -6.70 1.46
C GLU A 89 19.13 -6.90 1.55
N ILE A 90 18.44 -6.08 2.35
CA ILE A 90 17.00 -6.21 2.59
C ILE A 90 16.19 -5.94 1.31
N PRO A 91 16.42 -4.85 0.55
CA PRO A 91 15.78 -4.67 -0.75
C PRO A 91 16.13 -5.78 -1.75
N LYS A 92 17.37 -6.28 -1.74
CA LYS A 92 17.79 -7.37 -2.66
C LYS A 92 17.04 -8.67 -2.36
N ASN A 93 16.92 -9.02 -1.09
CA ASN A 93 16.16 -10.20 -0.66
C ASN A 93 14.67 -10.06 -0.98
N PHE A 94 14.11 -8.85 -0.83
CA PHE A 94 12.74 -8.55 -1.24
C PHE A 94 12.53 -8.72 -2.74
N MET A 95 13.41 -8.17 -3.58
CA MET A 95 13.30 -8.28 -5.05
C MET A 95 13.46 -9.72 -5.54
N ASN A 96 14.29 -10.52 -4.87
CA ASN A 96 14.46 -11.95 -5.18
C ASN A 96 13.23 -12.79 -4.80
N GLN A 97 12.31 -12.24 -4.01
CA GLN A 97 11.06 -12.89 -3.65
C GLN A 97 9.95 -12.30 -4.55
N SER A 98 9.39 -13.09 -5.45
CA SER A 98 8.40 -12.64 -6.45
C SER A 98 7.06 -12.15 -5.86
N PHE A 99 6.97 -12.00 -4.53
CA PHE A 99 5.76 -11.63 -3.81
C PHE A 99 6.00 -10.45 -2.87
N VAL A 100 5.05 -9.51 -2.87
CA VAL A 100 5.09 -8.22 -2.14
C VAL A 100 5.14 -8.39 -0.61
N LYS A 101 4.92 -9.61 -0.08
CA LYS A 101 5.08 -9.95 1.34
C LYS A 101 5.84 -11.27 1.56
N PRO A 102 7.15 -11.24 1.73
CA PRO A 102 7.94 -12.47 1.90
C PRO A 102 7.98 -13.02 3.33
N ILE A 103 7.00 -12.69 4.16
CA ILE A 103 6.94 -13.11 5.55
C ILE A 103 5.84 -14.17 5.64
N SER A 104 6.20 -15.31 6.23
CA SER A 104 5.36 -16.50 6.31
C SER A 104 3.93 -16.18 6.77
N VAL A 105 2.96 -16.83 6.12
CA VAL A 105 1.50 -16.64 6.23
C VAL A 105 0.96 -16.85 7.66
N HIS A 106 1.80 -17.31 8.58
CA HIS A 106 1.42 -17.70 9.94
C HIS A 106 1.27 -16.53 10.93
N TYR A 107 1.84 -15.36 10.65
CA TYR A 107 1.87 -14.24 11.60
C TYR A 107 0.82 -13.14 11.37
N HIS A 108 -0.07 -13.33 10.42
CA HIS A 108 -1.17 -12.40 10.17
C HIS A 108 -2.35 -13.15 9.61
N TYR A 109 -3.56 -12.81 10.08
CA TYR A 109 -4.80 -13.09 9.39
C TYR A 109 -4.73 -12.44 8.00
N MET A 110 -4.12 -13.09 7.00
CA MET A 110 -4.59 -12.92 5.64
C MET A 110 -6.08 -13.23 5.71
N TYR A 111 -6.94 -12.41 5.10
CA TYR A 111 -8.31 -12.82 4.84
C TYR A 111 -8.22 -14.16 4.11
N LEU A 112 -8.30 -15.29 4.82
CA LEU A 112 -8.24 -16.65 4.26
C LEU A 112 -9.43 -16.93 3.31
N LEU A 113 -10.22 -15.90 2.95
CA LEU A 113 -11.61 -16.03 2.55
C LEU A 113 -12.13 -14.97 1.57
N PHE A 114 -11.50 -13.80 1.35
CA PHE A 114 -12.25 -12.70 0.70
C PHE A 114 -12.23 -12.61 -0.81
N ILE A 115 -11.38 -13.33 -1.55
CA ILE A 115 -11.59 -13.55 -3.00
C ILE A 115 -11.00 -14.92 -3.42
N GLY A 116 -11.68 -16.01 -3.07
CA GLY A 116 -11.73 -17.18 -3.97
C GLY A 116 -12.74 -16.97 -5.11
N LEU A 117 -13.19 -15.73 -5.33
CA LEU A 117 -14.57 -15.42 -5.75
C LEU A 117 -14.71 -14.24 -6.74
N MET A 118 -13.60 -13.70 -7.25
CA MET A 118 -13.63 -12.80 -8.42
C MET A 118 -12.88 -13.47 -9.56
N ILE A 119 -13.63 -14.29 -10.29
CA ILE A 119 -13.45 -14.54 -11.72
C ILE A 119 -12.23 -15.43 -12.04
N THR A 120 -12.33 -16.70 -11.64
CA THR A 120 -12.08 -17.76 -12.62
C THR A 120 -13.09 -17.59 -13.77
N PRO A 121 -12.68 -17.49 -15.05
CA PRO A 121 -13.57 -17.92 -16.12
C PRO A 121 -13.84 -19.43 -16.01
#